data_AF-A0A2P2GLB8-F1
#
_entry.id   AF-A0A2P2GLB8-F1
#
_cell.length_a   1.000
_cell.length_b   1.000
_cell.length_c   1.000
_cell.angle_alpha   90.00
_cell.angle_beta   90.00
_cell.angle_gamma   90.00
#
_symmetry.space_group_name_H-M   'P 1'
#
loop_
_entity.id
_entity.type
_entity.pdbx_description
1 polymer ?
#
loop_
_entity_poly.entity_id
_entity_poly.type
_entity_poly.pdbx_seq_one_letter_code
_entity_poly.pdbx_strand_id
1 'polypeptide(L)'
;MRKNPPPTTYAVFSPERLRMLMERTGTGESINSRQLAKAAHVAHGTIGGLMAGTQRTVPEVKARAIADVLGVDTLVLWVPVERSGRTYIPAQVTA
;
A
#
# COMPACT_ATOMS: atom_id res chain seq x y z
N MET A 1 -15.10 21.51 18.26
CA MET A 1 -15.31 20.22 17.56
C MET A 1 -14.37 20.17 16.36
N ARG A 2 -13.28 19.39 16.40
CA ARG A 2 -12.57 19.08 15.15
C ARG A 2 -13.46 18.11 14.37
N LYS A 3 -13.91 18.50 13.18
CA LYS A 3 -14.44 17.56 12.18
C LYS A 3 -13.44 16.41 12.09
N ASN A 4 -13.92 15.17 12.07
CA ASN A 4 -13.06 14.01 11.80
C ASN A 4 -12.15 14.36 10.62
N PRO A 5 -10.81 14.23 10.75
CA PRO A 5 -9.95 14.45 9.61
C PRO A 5 -10.40 13.49 8.49
N PRO A 6 -10.31 13.91 7.23
CA PRO A 6 -10.55 12.99 6.12
C PRO A 6 -9.67 11.75 6.32
N PRO A 7 -10.16 10.55 5.96
CA PRO A 7 -9.39 9.34 6.17
C PRO A 7 -8.02 9.47 5.49
N THR A 8 -6.96 9.33 6.28
CA THR A 8 -5.58 9.42 5.78
C THR A 8 -5.43 8.46 4.62
N THR A 9 -4.94 8.98 3.50
CA THR A 9 -4.72 8.19 2.29
C THR A 9 -3.23 8.00 2.09
N TYR A 10 -2.84 6.83 1.59
CA TYR A 10 -1.46 6.47 1.30
C TYR A 10 -1.30 6.12 -0.18
N ALA A 11 -0.18 6.52 -0.77
CA ALA A 11 0.22 6.15 -2.12
C ALA A 11 1.28 5.06 -2.06
N VAL A 12 1.21 4.09 -2.98
CA VAL A 12 2.30 3.11 -3.13
C VAL A 12 3.51 3.79 -3.75
N PHE A 13 4.67 3.69 -3.10
CA PHE A 13 5.89 4.39 -3.55
C PHE A 13 6.46 3.77 -4.82
N SER A 14 6.53 2.45 -4.87
CA SER A 14 7.12 1.68 -5.98
C SER A 14 6.35 0.37 -6.17
N PRO A 15 5.73 0.15 -7.35
CA PRO A 15 5.18 -1.14 -7.74
C PRO A 15 6.20 -2.29 -7.68
N GLU A 16 7.45 -2.01 -8.01
CA GLU A 16 8.56 -2.97 -8.01
C GLU A 16 8.89 -3.39 -6.58
N ARG A 17 8.94 -2.44 -5.64
CA ARG A 17 9.09 -2.75 -4.21
C ARG A 17 7.94 -3.61 -3.70
N LEU A 18 6.71 -3.35 -4.12
CA LEU A 18 5.58 -4.22 -3.78
C LEU A 18 5.82 -5.67 -4.28
N ARG A 19 6.25 -5.83 -5.54
CA ARG A 19 6.57 -7.16 -6.10
C ARG A 19 7.71 -7.84 -5.34
N MET A 20 8.80 -7.13 -5.06
CA MET A 20 9.93 -7.64 -4.29
C MET A 20 9.51 -8.13 -2.89
N LEU A 21 8.71 -7.35 -2.17
CA LEU A 21 8.21 -7.74 -0.85
C LEU A 21 7.27 -8.95 -0.90
N MET A 22 6.59 -9.17 -2.03
CA MET A 22 5.76 -10.36 -2.24
C MET A 22 6.57 -11.62 -2.53
N GLU A 23 7.81 -11.51 -3.02
CA GLU A 23 8.70 -12.65 -3.24
C GLU A 23 9.19 -13.27 -1.92
N ARG A 24 9.32 -12.45 -0.87
CA ARG A 24 9.72 -12.89 0.47
C ARG A 24 9.11 -11.98 1.54
N THR A 25 8.00 -12.42 2.12
CA THR A 25 7.30 -11.70 3.20
C THR A 25 8.03 -11.83 4.53
N GLY A 26 7.50 -11.21 5.60
CA GLY A 26 8.01 -11.36 6.97
C GLY A 26 8.03 -12.79 7.51
N THR A 27 7.28 -13.73 6.91
CA THR A 27 7.36 -15.17 7.24
C THR A 27 8.49 -15.90 6.50
N GLY A 28 9.11 -15.25 5.50
CA GLY A 28 10.07 -15.86 4.58
C GLY A 28 9.45 -16.56 3.39
N GLU A 29 8.13 -16.69 3.33
CA GLU A 29 7.39 -17.29 2.21
C GLU A 29 6.97 -16.24 1.18
N SER A 30 6.78 -16.68 -0.08
CA SER A 30 6.23 -15.85 -1.14
C SER A 30 4.69 -15.79 -1.08
N ILE A 31 4.12 -14.69 -1.58
CA ILE A 31 2.67 -14.49 -1.64
C ILE A 31 2.28 -13.91 -3.00
N ASN A 32 1.25 -14.48 -3.64
CA ASN A 32 0.72 -13.91 -4.87
C ASN A 32 -0.33 -12.82 -4.61
N SER A 33 -0.70 -12.05 -5.64
CA SER A 33 -1.60 -10.90 -5.51
C SER A 33 -2.99 -11.25 -4.96
N ARG A 34 -3.51 -12.43 -5.30
CA ARG A 34 -4.82 -12.93 -4.80
C ARG A 34 -4.73 -13.30 -3.33
N GLN A 35 -3.67 -13.99 -2.92
CA GLN A 35 -3.42 -14.35 -1.53
C GLN A 35 -3.23 -13.09 -0.67
N LEU A 36 -2.44 -12.12 -1.15
CA LEU A 36 -2.25 -10.85 -0.47
C LEU A 36 -3.56 -10.08 -0.32
N ALA A 37 -4.36 -9.99 -1.39
CA ALA A 37 -5.65 -9.32 -1.34
C ALA A 37 -6.59 -9.96 -0.30
N LYS A 38 -6.63 -11.29 -0.25
CA LYS A 38 -7.41 -12.05 0.73
C LYS A 38 -6.91 -11.83 2.16
N ALA A 39 -5.61 -11.94 2.40
CA ALA A 39 -5.00 -11.80 3.73
C ALA A 39 -5.14 -10.38 4.29
N ALA A 40 -5.03 -9.35 3.43
CA ALA A 40 -5.21 -7.95 3.82
C ALA A 40 -6.68 -7.49 3.81
N HIS A 41 -7.63 -8.40 3.53
CA HIS A 41 -9.07 -8.08 3.41
C HIS A 41 -9.38 -6.92 2.46
N VAL A 42 -8.70 -6.87 1.31
CA VAL A 42 -8.94 -5.87 0.25
C VAL A 42 -9.59 -6.49 -0.99
N ALA A 43 -10.21 -5.65 -1.82
CA ALA A 43 -10.82 -6.09 -3.06
C ALA A 43 -9.76 -6.74 -3.98
N HIS A 44 -10.15 -7.81 -4.70
CA HIS A 44 -9.22 -8.59 -5.53
C HIS A 44 -8.44 -7.74 -6.56
N GLY A 45 -9.06 -6.69 -7.11
CA GLY A 45 -8.40 -5.79 -8.07
C GLY A 45 -7.39 -4.82 -7.45
N THR A 46 -7.37 -4.63 -6.13
CA THR A 46 -6.55 -3.61 -5.47
C THR A 46 -5.06 -3.87 -5.65
N ILE A 47 -4.57 -5.08 -5.36
CA ILE A 47 -3.13 -5.39 -5.47
C ILE A 47 -2.66 -5.32 -6.92
N GLY A 48 -3.46 -5.87 -7.85
CA GLY A 48 -3.18 -5.77 -9.29
C GLY A 48 -3.12 -4.33 -9.78
N GLY A 49 -4.08 -3.49 -9.37
CA GLY A 49 -4.12 -2.07 -9.74
C GLY A 49 -2.93 -1.27 -9.19
N LEU A 50 -2.49 -1.57 -7.96
CA LEU A 50 -1.30 -0.97 -7.35
C LEU A 50 -0.02 -1.36 -8.10
N MET A 51 0.13 -2.64 -8.45
CA MET A 51 1.27 -3.12 -9.24
C MET A 51 1.27 -2.60 -10.68
N ALA A 52 0.09 -2.37 -11.27
CA ALA A 52 -0.05 -1.84 -12.63
C ALA A 52 -0.01 -0.30 -12.69
N GLY A 53 -0.08 0.38 -11.55
CA GLY A 53 -0.18 1.84 -11.47
C GLY A 53 -1.56 2.42 -11.82
N THR A 54 -2.52 1.59 -12.23
CA THR A 54 -3.91 2.02 -12.51
C THR A 54 -4.66 2.44 -11.25
N GLN A 55 -4.24 1.93 -10.09
CA GLN A 55 -4.62 2.43 -8.77
C GLN A 55 -3.35 2.89 -8.06
N ARG A 56 -3.31 4.13 -7.58
CA ARG A 56 -2.10 4.68 -6.94
C ARG A 56 -2.20 4.84 -5.44
N THR A 57 -3.41 4.91 -4.91
CA THR A 57 -3.68 5.22 -3.51
C THR A 57 -4.65 4.23 -2.87
N VAL A 58 -4.58 4.11 -1.54
CA VAL A 58 -5.54 3.39 -0.71
C VAL A 58 -5.74 4.14 0.62
N PRO A 59 -6.89 3.95 1.29
CA PRO A 59 -7.07 4.39 2.68
C PRO A 59 -6.04 3.74 3.62
N GLU A 60 -5.66 4.45 4.68
CA GLU A 60 -4.69 4.03 5.70
C GLU A 60 -4.91 2.62 6.23
N VAL A 61 -6.17 2.26 6.54
CA VAL A 61 -6.53 0.93 7.03
C VAL A 61 -6.08 -0.17 6.06
N LYS A 62 -6.22 0.05 4.75
CA LYS A 62 -5.77 -0.90 3.72
C LYS A 62 -4.26 -0.90 3.55
N ALA A 63 -3.62 0.28 3.62
CA ALA A 63 -2.16 0.37 3.54
C ALA A 63 -1.47 -0.40 4.67
N ARG A 64 -1.97 -0.23 5.91
CA ARG A 64 -1.48 -0.95 7.09
C ARG A 64 -1.72 -2.45 6.96
N ALA A 65 -2.94 -2.88 6.63
CA ALA A 65 -3.25 -4.30 6.47
C ALA A 65 -2.36 -4.98 5.41
N ILE A 66 -2.06 -4.29 4.31
CA ILE A 66 -1.12 -4.81 3.30
C ILE A 66 0.30 -4.89 3.85
N ALA A 67 0.77 -3.86 4.55
CA ALA A 67 2.11 -3.82 5.14
C ALA A 67 2.31 -4.92 6.21
N ASP A 68 1.29 -5.15 7.05
CA ASP A 68 1.29 -6.18 8.08
C ASP A 68 1.44 -7.58 7.49
N VAL A 69 0.71 -7.89 6.41
CA VAL A 69 0.83 -9.18 5.70
C VAL A 69 2.21 -9.35 5.09
N LEU A 70 2.80 -8.28 4.54
CA LEU A 70 4.15 -8.32 3.98
C LEU A 70 5.24 -8.37 5.07
N GLY A 71 4.89 -8.07 6.32
CA GLY A 71 5.83 -8.05 7.45
C GLY A 71 6.80 -6.87 7.43
N VAL A 72 6.34 -5.70 6.96
CA VAL A 72 7.14 -4.46 6.93
C VAL A 72 6.39 -3.30 7.58
N ASP A 73 7.13 -2.30 8.07
CA ASP A 73 6.51 -1.06 8.51
C ASP A 73 5.83 -0.34 7.34
N THR A 74 4.69 0.33 7.60
CA THR A 74 3.88 0.99 6.57
C THR A 74 4.69 1.92 5.67
N LEU A 75 5.62 2.70 6.24
CA LEU A 75 6.42 3.68 5.49
C LEU A 75 7.51 3.06 4.61
N VAL A 76 7.75 1.74 4.70
CA VAL A 76 8.64 1.03 3.77
C VAL A 76 8.03 0.97 2.38
N LEU A 77 6.71 0.83 2.25
CA LEU A 77 6.03 0.71 0.97
C LEU A 77 5.19 1.95 0.61
N TRP A 78 4.71 2.67 1.61
CA TRP A 78 3.67 3.67 1.45
C TRP A 78 4.13 5.08 1.81
N VAL A 79 3.62 6.05 1.07
CA VAL A 79 3.81 7.48 1.35
C VAL A 79 2.47 8.11 1.75
N PRO A 80 2.39 8.81 2.89
CA PRO A 80 1.20 9.59 3.22
C PRO A 80 0.90 10.61 2.12
N VAL A 81 -0.33 10.56 1.59
CA VAL A 81 -0.79 11.50 0.56
C VAL A 81 -1.11 12.86 1.16
N GLU A 82 -1.32 12.95 2.46
CA GLU A 82 -1.44 14.23 3.15
C GLU A 82 -0.24 14.45 4.07
N ARG A 83 0.43 15.59 3.92
CA ARG A 83 1.49 16.02 4.84
C ARG A 83 1.34 17.52 5.09
N SER A 84 1.28 17.90 6.38
CA SER A 84 1.14 19.30 6.80
C SER A 84 -0.07 20.03 6.19
N GLY A 85 -1.20 19.34 6.04
CA GLY A 85 -2.44 19.91 5.49
C GLY A 85 -2.46 20.08 3.96
N ARG A 86 -1.50 19.50 3.23
CA ARG A 86 -1.47 19.49 1.76
C ARG A 86 -1.54 18.07 1.22
N THR A 87 -2.37 17.88 0.20
CA THR A 87 -2.46 16.65 -0.58
C THR A 87 -1.31 16.61 -1.60
N TYR A 88 -0.50 15.56 -1.57
CA TYR A 88 0.60 15.27 -2.49
C TYR A 88 0.62 13.77 -2.79
N ILE A 89 0.40 13.39 -4.05
CA ILE A 89 0.55 12.01 -4.51
C ILE A 89 1.93 11.90 -5.15
N PRO A 90 2.92 11.24 -4.53
CA PRO A 90 4.23 11.07 -5.13
C PRO A 90 4.13 10.31 -6.44
N ALA A 91 4.97 10.69 -7.41
CA ALA A 91 5.22 9.88 -8.59
C ALA A 91 5.62 8.46 -8.14
N GLN A 92 5.11 7.43 -8.83
CA GLN A 92 5.63 6.09 -8.62
C GLN A 92 7.06 6.05 -9.16
N VAL A 93 7.97 5.50 -8.37
CA VAL A 93 9.37 5.33 -8.80
C VAL A 93 9.53 3.90 -9.30
N THR A 94 9.93 3.78 -10.56
CA THR A 94 10.54 2.55 -11.10
C THR A 94 12.01 2.58 -10.67
N ALA A 95 12.34 1.85 -9.62
CA ALA A 95 13.72 1.66 -9.17
C ALA A 95 14.23 0.32 -9.67
#